data_AF-A0A224XT66-F1
#
_entry.id   AF-A0A224XT66-F1
#
_cell.length_a   1.000
_cell.length_b   1.000
_cell.length_c   1.000
_cell.angle_alpha   90.00
_cell.angle_beta   90.00
_cell.angle_gamma   90.00
#
_symmetry.space_group_name_H-M   'P 1'
#
loop_
_entity.id
_entity.type
_entity.pdbx_description
1 polymer ?
#
loop_
_entity_poly.entity_id
_entity_poly.type
_entity_poly.pdbx_seq_one_letter_code
_entity_poly.pdbx_strand_id
1 'polypeptide(L)'
;CSQLDYCISNPCGPGATCANSRGSAKCMCPLGTVGDPYKEGCKQVVECNANSDCPETAACVQEGPLTKCRGVCEEKKCGANSECIGKDHQGVCQCQPGYTEIEKDGAAGCYLSPLPCQNNTDCPNDT
;
A
#
# COMPACT_ATOMS: atom_id res chain seq x y z
N CYS A 1 46.74 5.84 -21.92
CA CYS A 1 45.68 6.61 -21.23
C CYS A 1 45.01 5.66 -20.25
N SER A 2 45.25 5.82 -18.95
CA SER A 2 44.53 5.05 -17.92
C SER A 2 43.26 5.79 -17.55
N GLN A 3 42.18 5.05 -17.37
CA GLN A 3 40.93 5.62 -16.87
C GLN A 3 41.12 5.92 -15.38
N LEU A 4 41.04 7.20 -15.00
CA LEU A 4 41.14 7.60 -13.61
C LEU A 4 39.84 7.22 -12.89
N ASP A 5 39.96 6.49 -11.78
CA ASP A 5 38.84 6.19 -10.90
C ASP A 5 38.69 7.29 -9.85
N TYR A 6 37.72 8.17 -10.07
CA TYR A 6 37.38 9.27 -9.18
C TYR A 6 36.62 8.81 -7.92
N CYS A 7 36.12 7.57 -7.90
CA CYS A 7 35.40 7.01 -6.75
C CYS A 7 36.35 6.41 -5.69
N ILE A 8 37.64 6.23 -6.01
CA ILE A 8 38.60 5.57 -5.12
C ILE A 8 38.80 6.30 -3.78
N SER A 9 38.58 7.61 -3.76
CA SER A 9 38.68 8.44 -2.55
C SER A 9 37.37 8.58 -1.77
N ASN A 10 36.33 7.81 -2.13
CA ASN A 10 34.98 7.90 -1.58
C ASN A 10 34.47 9.35 -1.41
N PRO A 11 34.35 10.12 -2.52
CA PRO A 11 33.94 11.53 -2.47
C PRO A 11 32.44 11.72 -2.15
N CYS A 12 31.66 10.64 -2.04
CA CYS A 12 30.22 10.70 -1.82
C CYS A 12 29.85 10.63 -0.34
N GLY A 13 28.72 11.24 0.00
CA GLY A 13 28.13 11.18 1.33
C GLY A 13 27.63 9.77 1.69
N PRO A 14 27.34 9.52 2.97
CA PRO A 14 26.93 8.21 3.45
C PRO A 14 25.66 7.70 2.72
N GLY A 15 25.68 6.43 2.29
CA GLY A 15 24.55 5.80 1.59
C GLY A 15 24.37 6.20 0.12
N ALA A 16 25.20 7.11 -0.41
CA ALA A 16 25.19 7.48 -1.83
C ALA A 16 26.03 6.50 -2.68
N THR A 17 25.61 6.24 -3.91
CA THR A 17 26.37 5.47 -4.89
C THR A 17 27.29 6.38 -5.70
N CYS A 18 28.58 6.02 -5.79
CA CYS A 18 29.54 6.72 -6.63
C CYS A 18 29.59 6.12 -8.03
N ALA A 19 29.51 6.97 -9.06
CA ALA A 19 29.70 6.60 -10.45
C ALA A 19 30.76 7.49 -11.09
N ASN A 20 31.72 6.86 -11.79
CA ASN A 20 32.73 7.59 -12.56
C ASN A 20 32.08 8.32 -13.74
N SER A 21 32.39 9.60 -13.88
CA SER A 21 31.95 10.43 -14.99
C SER A 21 33.15 11.10 -15.68
N ARG A 22 32.94 11.79 -16.81
CA ARG A 22 34.04 12.43 -17.56
C ARG A 22 34.66 13.55 -16.74
N GLY A 23 35.79 13.25 -16.09
CA GLY A 23 36.58 14.23 -15.35
C GLY A 23 36.21 14.36 -13.86
N SER A 24 35.23 13.60 -13.36
CA SER A 24 34.80 13.69 -11.96
C SER A 24 34.02 12.47 -11.47
N ALA A 25 33.88 12.35 -10.15
CA ALA A 25 32.93 11.43 -9.53
C ALA A 25 31.53 12.05 -9.47
N LYS A 26 30.51 11.27 -9.83
CA LYS A 26 29.11 11.63 -9.69
C LYS A 26 28.49 10.79 -8.57
N CYS A 27 27.95 11.47 -7.57
CA CYS A 27 27.25 10.84 -6.45
C CYS A 27 25.74 10.89 -6.68
N MET A 28 25.06 9.77 -6.45
CA MET A 28 23.62 9.65 -6.62
C MET A 28 23.00 8.85 -5.48
N CYS A 29 21.81 9.25 -5.04
CA CYS A 29 21.05 8.46 -4.09
C CYS A 29 20.42 7.24 -4.76
N PRO A 30 20.55 6.03 -4.17
CA PRO A 30 19.88 4.85 -4.67
C PRO A 30 18.34 4.99 -4.59
N LEU A 31 17.62 4.15 -5.33
CA LEU A 31 16.15 4.15 -5.33
C LEU A 31 15.59 3.99 -3.90
N GLY A 32 14.57 4.79 -3.58
CA GLY A 32 13.97 4.84 -2.25
C GLY A 32 14.72 5.68 -1.23
N THR A 33 15.74 6.44 -1.65
CA THR A 33 16.46 7.38 -0.78
C THR A 33 16.48 8.80 -1.33
N VAL A 34 16.51 9.77 -0.42
CA VAL A 34 16.54 11.21 -0.71
C VAL A 34 17.57 11.90 0.17
N GLY A 35 18.06 13.06 -0.27
CA GLY A 35 19.07 13.85 0.43
C GLY A 35 20.13 14.42 -0.52
N ASP A 36 21.17 15.02 0.05
CA ASP A 36 22.33 15.49 -0.70
C ASP A 36 23.40 14.37 -0.77
N PRO A 37 23.60 13.72 -1.93
CA PRO A 37 24.52 12.59 -2.06
C PRO A 37 26.01 12.99 -1.93
N TYR A 38 26.34 14.27 -1.85
CA TYR A 38 27.72 14.75 -1.69
C TYR A 38 28.05 15.21 -0.26
N LYS A 39 27.04 15.60 0.53
CA LYS A 39 27.23 16.16 1.88
C LYS A 39 26.53 15.37 2.96
N GLU A 40 25.21 15.48 3.02
CA GLU A 40 24.40 14.89 4.10
C GLU A 40 24.24 13.37 3.93
N GLY A 41 24.45 12.86 2.73
CA GLY A 41 24.18 11.48 2.36
C GLY A 41 22.72 11.24 2.01
N CYS A 42 22.42 9.98 1.75
CA CYS A 42 21.11 9.53 1.31
C CYS A 42 20.38 8.85 2.47
N LYS A 43 19.16 9.32 2.76
CA LYS A 43 18.29 8.80 3.81
C LYS A 43 17.10 8.10 3.18
N GLN A 44 16.58 7.06 3.81
CA GLN A 44 15.37 6.38 3.35
C GLN A 44 14.20 7.38 3.31
N VAL A 45 13.37 7.28 2.29
CA VAL A 45 12.12 8.06 2.23
C VAL A 45 11.14 7.40 3.19
N VAL A 46 10.80 8.12 4.25
CA VAL A 46 9.81 7.72 5.23
C VAL A 46 8.71 8.78 5.20
N GLU A 47 7.59 8.43 4.60
CA GLU A 47 6.39 9.26 4.59
C GLU A 47 5.59 9.06 5.88
N CYS A 48 5.56 7.85 6.43
CA CYS A 48 4.93 7.52 7.72
C CYS A 48 5.81 6.62 8.58
N ASN A 49 5.66 6.68 9.89
CA ASN A 49 6.25 5.74 10.84
C ASN A 49 5.19 4.85 11.50
N ALA A 50 3.97 5.37 11.65
CA ALA A 50 2.83 4.67 12.21
C ALA A 50 1.57 4.94 11.39
N ASN A 51 0.55 4.10 11.58
CA ASN A 51 -0.76 4.28 10.95
C ASN A 51 -1.36 5.66 11.25
N SER A 52 -1.13 6.21 12.44
CA SER A 52 -1.60 7.55 12.84
C SER A 52 -1.04 8.70 12.00
N ASP A 53 0.06 8.47 11.28
CA ASP A 53 0.63 9.46 10.35
C ASP A 53 -0.12 9.48 9.01
N CYS A 54 -0.97 8.47 8.78
CA CYS A 54 -1.75 8.30 7.56
C CYS A 54 -3.23 8.68 7.79
N PRO A 55 -3.98 8.94 6.70
CA PRO A 55 -5.45 9.02 6.76
C PRO A 55 -6.09 7.75 7.32
N GLU A 56 -7.29 7.83 7.90
CA GLU A 56 -8.01 6.66 8.45
C GLU A 56 -8.27 5.55 7.41
N THR A 57 -8.31 5.92 6.12
CA THR A 57 -8.50 5.01 4.98
C THR A 57 -7.19 4.44 4.42
N ALA A 58 -6.05 4.74 5.04
CA ALA A 58 -4.73 4.28 4.62
C ALA A 58 -3.96 3.69 5.81
N ALA A 59 -3.06 2.75 5.55
CA ALA A 59 -2.17 2.17 6.54
C ALA A 59 -0.73 2.51 6.20
N CYS A 60 0.11 2.61 7.23
CA CYS A 60 1.53 2.78 7.05
C CYS A 60 2.16 1.43 6.70
N VAL A 61 2.66 1.31 5.48
CA VAL A 61 3.23 0.06 4.96
C VAL A 61 4.65 0.26 4.48
N GLN A 62 5.47 -0.77 4.64
CA GLN A 62 6.82 -0.81 4.10
C GLN A 62 6.81 -1.44 2.70
N GLU A 63 7.13 -0.63 1.70
CA GLU A 63 7.23 -0.96 0.29
C GLU A 63 8.71 -0.97 -0.13
N GLY A 64 9.37 -2.10 0.14
CA GLY A 64 10.82 -2.23 -0.07
C GLY A 64 11.59 -1.22 0.80
N PRO A 65 12.33 -0.26 0.20
CA PRO A 65 13.04 0.78 0.94
C PRO A 65 12.16 1.97 1.37
N LEU A 66 10.93 2.07 0.87
CA LEU A 66 10.03 3.18 1.21
C LEU A 66 9.08 2.76 2.33
N THR A 67 8.88 3.62 3.31
CA THR A 67 7.73 3.50 4.22
C THR A 67 6.73 4.57 3.86
N LYS A 68 5.52 4.17 3.42
CA LYS A 68 4.51 5.10 2.92
C LYS A 68 3.10 4.74 3.33
N CYS A 69 2.22 5.73 3.24
CA CYS A 69 0.80 5.51 3.41
C CYS A 69 0.23 4.86 2.14
N ARG A 70 -0.37 3.70 2.30
CA ARG A 70 -1.08 2.99 1.22
C ARG A 70 -2.55 2.87 1.60
N GLY A 71 -3.45 3.13 0.64
CA GLY A 71 -4.88 2.91 0.82
C GLY A 71 -5.16 1.45 1.12
N VAL A 72 -5.88 1.19 2.21
CA VAL A 72 -6.13 -0.18 2.71
C VAL A 72 -7.02 -1.03 1.80
N CYS A 73 -7.66 -0.37 0.82
CA CYS A 73 -8.53 -0.97 -0.18
C CYS A 73 -7.89 -1.03 -1.59
N GLU A 74 -6.64 -0.57 -1.77
CA GLU A 74 -5.99 -0.59 -3.09
C GLU A 74 -5.80 -2.02 -3.63
N GLU A 75 -5.47 -2.98 -2.76
CA GLU A 75 -5.23 -4.37 -3.14
C GLU A 75 -6.26 -5.35 -2.54
N LYS A 76 -7.10 -4.88 -1.61
CA LYS A 76 -8.06 -5.75 -0.92
C LYS A 76 -9.25 -6.06 -1.82
N LYS A 77 -9.39 -7.34 -2.18
CA LYS A 77 -10.56 -7.85 -2.90
C LYS A 77 -11.61 -8.31 -1.90
N CYS A 78 -12.80 -7.73 -2.00
CA CYS A 78 -13.98 -8.15 -1.25
C CYS A 78 -14.83 -9.13 -2.06
N GLY A 79 -15.70 -9.88 -1.37
CA GLY A 79 -16.58 -10.87 -1.99
C GLY A 79 -17.68 -10.26 -2.88
N ALA A 80 -18.48 -11.11 -3.52
CA ALA A 80 -19.59 -10.65 -4.36
C ALA A 80 -20.56 -9.75 -3.56
N ASN A 81 -21.05 -8.69 -4.20
CA ASN A 81 -21.96 -7.70 -3.63
C ASN A 81 -21.44 -6.99 -2.36
N SER A 82 -20.12 -6.89 -2.23
CA SER A 82 -19.47 -6.14 -1.15
C SER A 82 -18.40 -5.19 -1.70
N GLU A 83 -18.15 -4.12 -0.98
CA GLU A 83 -17.17 -3.09 -1.28
C GLU A 83 -16.16 -2.99 -0.13
N CYS A 84 -14.91 -2.70 -0.45
CA CYS A 84 -13.91 -2.41 0.57
C CYS A 84 -14.05 -0.96 1.03
N ILE A 85 -14.22 -0.77 2.34
CA ILE A 85 -14.15 0.53 2.99
C ILE A 85 -12.92 0.60 3.90
N GLY A 86 -12.26 1.76 3.94
CA GLY A 86 -11.16 2.00 4.86
C GLY A 86 -11.67 2.47 6.21
N LYS A 87 -11.40 1.72 7.27
CA LYS A 87 -11.79 2.06 8.65
C LYS A 87 -10.69 1.65 9.62
N ASP A 88 -10.31 2.53 10.53
CA ASP A 88 -9.29 2.28 11.55
C ASP A 88 -7.96 1.76 10.94
N HIS A 89 -7.54 2.34 9.80
CA HIS A 89 -6.38 1.90 9.03
C HIS A 89 -6.44 0.42 8.59
N GLN A 90 -7.64 -0.12 8.42
CA GLN A 90 -7.89 -1.46 7.91
C GLN A 90 -8.93 -1.43 6.80
N GLY A 91 -8.73 -2.24 5.77
CA GLY A 91 -9.75 -2.47 4.75
C GLY A 91 -10.77 -3.42 5.32
N VAL A 92 -12.04 -3.02 5.40
CA VAL A 92 -13.15 -3.85 5.85
C VAL A 92 -14.10 -4.04 4.68
N CYS A 93 -14.54 -5.28 4.44
CA CYS A 93 -15.52 -5.54 3.39
C CYS A 93 -16.92 -5.29 3.96
N GLN A 94 -17.67 -4.41 3.31
CA GLN A 94 -19.04 -4.08 3.68
C GLN A 94 -19.99 -4.41 2.53
N CYS A 95 -21.14 -5.01 2.83
CA CYS A 95 -22.16 -5.29 1.81
C CYS A 95 -22.66 -3.99 1.17
N GLN A 96 -22.91 -4.04 -0.14
CA GLN A 96 -23.50 -2.92 -0.87
C GLN A 96 -24.92 -2.59 -0.33
N PRO A 97 -25.41 -1.36 -0.53
CA PRO A 97 -26.78 -1.00 -0.16
C PRO A 97 -27.81 -1.97 -0.74
N GLY A 98 -28.70 -2.49 0.11
CA GLY A 98 -29.68 -3.51 -0.28
C GLY A 98 -29.17 -4.95 -0.16
N TYR A 99 -27.94 -5.17 0.30
CA TYR A 99 -27.40 -6.48 0.65
C TYR A 99 -27.11 -6.57 2.15
N THR A 100 -27.26 -7.77 2.71
CA THR A 100 -26.96 -8.10 4.11
C THR A 100 -25.98 -9.25 4.18
N GLU A 101 -25.10 -9.20 5.18
CA GLU A 101 -24.18 -10.29 5.48
C GLU A 101 -24.96 -11.48 6.05
N ILE A 102 -24.75 -12.65 5.45
CA ILE A 102 -25.32 -13.92 5.92
C ILE A 102 -24.20 -14.94 5.95
N GLU A 103 -24.04 -15.55 7.11
CA GLU A 103 -23.21 -16.74 7.31
C GLU A 103 -23.99 -17.98 6.83
N LYS A 104 -23.55 -18.59 5.74
CA LYS A 104 -24.05 -19.90 5.27
C LYS A 104 -22.88 -20.87 5.16
N ASP A 105 -23.04 -22.06 5.74
CA ASP A 105 -22.05 -23.15 5.69
C ASP A 105 -20.62 -22.71 6.10
N GLY A 106 -20.51 -21.82 7.07
CA GLY A 106 -19.24 -21.33 7.61
C GLY A 106 -18.55 -20.24 6.77
N ALA A 107 -19.26 -19.63 5.82
CA ALA A 107 -18.79 -18.49 5.07
C ALA A 107 -19.80 -17.32 5.10
N ALA A 108 -19.33 -16.14 5.53
CA ALA A 108 -20.03 -14.88 5.34
C ALA A 108 -20.08 -14.49 3.86
N GLY A 109 -21.27 -14.12 3.39
CA GLY A 109 -21.49 -13.53 2.07
C GLY A 109 -22.57 -12.46 2.07
N CYS A 110 -22.56 -11.58 1.08
CA CYS A 110 -23.55 -10.52 0.93
C CYS A 110 -24.67 -10.93 -0.01
N TYR A 111 -25.91 -10.96 0.51
CA TYR A 111 -27.12 -11.38 -0.21
C TYR A 111 -28.19 -10.30 -0.16
N LEU A 112 -29.05 -10.22 -1.18
CA LEU A 112 -30.11 -9.21 -1.26
C LEU A 112 -31.03 -9.24 -0.03
N SER A 113 -31.39 -8.05 0.45
CA SER A 113 -32.36 -7.81 1.51
C SER A 113 -33.59 -7.08 0.96
N PRO A 114 -34.81 -7.59 1.19
CA PRO A 114 -35.11 -8.88 1.81
C PRO A 114 -34.78 -10.04 0.86
N LEU A 115 -34.32 -11.15 1.43
CA LEU A 115 -34.00 -12.35 0.65
C LEU A 115 -35.22 -12.77 -0.16
N PRO A 116 -35.07 -13.16 -1.45
CA PRO A 116 -36.12 -13.85 -2.16
C PRO A 116 -36.29 -15.22 -1.49
N CYS A 117 -37.19 -15.27 -0.51
CA CYS A 117 -37.63 -16.39 0.32
C CYS A 117 -36.59 -17.47 0.69
N GLN A 118 -36.24 -17.54 1.98
CA GLN A 118 -35.38 -18.61 2.51
C GLN A 118 -36.10 -19.96 2.65
N ASN A 119 -37.43 -19.96 2.71
CA ASN A 119 -38.27 -21.15 2.74
C ASN A 119 -39.50 -20.96 1.85
N ASN A 120 -40.08 -22.07 1.40
CA ASN A 120 -41.32 -22.12 0.61
C ASN A 120 -42.54 -21.47 1.33
N THR A 121 -42.41 -21.14 2.61
CA THR A 121 -43.42 -20.45 3.43
C THR A 121 -43.31 -18.92 3.40
N ASP A 122 -42.16 -18.37 2.97
CA ASP A 122 -41.90 -16.94 2.87
C ASP A 122 -42.06 -16.40 1.44
N CYS A 123 -42.24 -17.27 0.45
CA CYS A 123 -42.65 -16.82 -0.88
C CYS A 123 -44.17 -16.58 -0.83
N PRO A 124 -44.70 -15.38 -1.15
CA PRO A 124 -46.11 -15.26 -1.45
C PRO A 124 -46.39 -16.19 -2.62
N ASN A 125 -47.18 -17.24 -2.38
CA ASN A 125 -47.63 -18.17 -3.42
C ASN A 125 -48.05 -17.35 -4.64
N ASP A 126 -47.26 -17.41 -5.71
CA ASP A 126 -47.75 -17.07 -7.03
C ASP A 126 -48.82 -18.12 -7.34
N THR A 127 -50.00 -17.62 -7.72
CA THR A 127 -51.28 -18.34 -7.82
C THR A 127 -51.23 -19.53 -8.78
#